data_AF-S8F6K0-F1
#
_entry.id   AF-S8F6K0-F1
#
_cell.length_a   1.000
_cell.length_b   1.000
_cell.length_c   1.000
_cell.angle_alpha   90.00
_cell.angle_beta   90.00
_cell.angle_gamma   90.00
#
_symmetry.space_group_name_H-M   'P 1'
#
loop_
_entity.id
_entity.type
_entity.pdbx_description
1 polymer ?
#
loop_
_entity_poly.entity_id
_entity_poly.type
_entity_poly.pdbx_seq_one_letter_code
_entity_poly.pdbx_strand_id
1 'polypeptide(L)'
;MSLNETTVNAHRIRFARLIDVLLADAAIEPQYQPSRSREWLAWAHGARWHLRAVLESYCHVTAAEPGSLPSPFAYREIKEMLDYLSRCLTRLAPASNIQSLLHVLCIPATR
;
A
#
# COMPACT_ATOMS: atom_id res chain seq x y z
N MET A 1 30.83 3.34 -8.18
CA MET A 1 29.37 3.17 -8.10
C MET A 1 28.74 4.32 -8.86
N SER A 2 27.94 4.04 -9.89
CA SER A 2 27.28 5.09 -10.67
C SER A 2 26.13 5.73 -9.86
N LEU A 3 25.72 6.97 -10.22
CA LEU A 3 24.55 7.62 -9.60
C LEU A 3 23.28 6.76 -9.76
N ASN A 4 23.19 6.03 -10.88
CA ASN A 4 22.10 5.10 -11.15
C ASN A 4 22.12 3.90 -10.20
N GLU A 5 23.27 3.24 -10.02
CA GLU A 5 23.44 2.15 -9.05
C GLU A 5 23.10 2.58 -7.62
N THR A 6 23.51 3.79 -7.24
CA THR A 6 23.22 4.34 -5.90
C THR A 6 21.72 4.54 -5.69
N THR A 7 21.03 5.05 -6.72
CA THR A 7 19.58 5.28 -6.69
C THR A 7 18.82 3.95 -6.67
N VAL A 8 19.18 2.99 -7.53
CA VAL A 8 18.58 1.66 -7.56
C VAL A 8 18.75 0.95 -6.21
N ASN A 9 19.95 1.00 -5.62
CA ASN A 9 20.18 0.40 -4.31
C ASN A 9 19.37 1.08 -3.19
N ALA A 10 19.21 2.41 -3.24
CA ALA A 10 18.35 3.13 -2.30
C ALA A 10 16.89 2.67 -2.40
N HIS A 11 16.35 2.50 -3.62
CA HIS A 11 15.01 1.95 -3.83
C HIS A 11 14.90 0.49 -3.38
N ARG A 12 15.95 -0.33 -3.56
CA ARG A 12 15.98 -1.72 -3.07
C ARG A 12 15.90 -1.79 -1.54
N ILE A 13 16.68 -0.96 -0.85
CA ILE A 13 16.64 -0.87 0.62
C ILE A 13 15.27 -0.34 1.09
N ARG A 14 14.74 0.68 0.42
CA ARG A 14 13.42 1.24 0.72
C ARG A 14 12.33 0.20 0.52
N PHE A 15 12.39 -0.59 -0.55
CA PHE A 15 11.47 -1.70 -0.81
C PHE A 15 11.47 -2.69 0.34
N ALA A 16 12.64 -3.22 0.74
CA ALA A 16 12.73 -4.20 1.82
C ALA A 16 12.14 -3.68 3.13
N ARG A 17 12.51 -2.44 3.52
CA ARG A 17 11.97 -1.81 4.74
C ARG A 17 10.46 -1.60 4.69
N LEU A 18 9.92 -1.20 3.54
CA LEU A 18 8.48 -0.98 3.41
C LEU A 18 7.69 -2.29 3.38
N ILE A 19 8.28 -3.39 2.90
CA ILE A 19 7.68 -4.72 3.07
C ILE A 19 7.57 -5.05 4.55
N ASP A 20 8.65 -4.87 5.33
CA ASP A 20 8.62 -5.12 6.78
C ASP A 20 7.54 -4.29 7.49
N VAL A 21 7.42 -3.00 7.13
CA VAL A 21 6.38 -2.11 7.66
C VAL A 21 4.98 -2.61 7.29
N LEU A 22 4.75 -3.02 6.05
CA LEU A 22 3.44 -3.54 5.64
C LEU A 22 3.08 -4.86 6.34
N LEU A 23 4.05 -5.74 6.56
CA LEU A 23 3.84 -6.96 7.32
C LEU A 23 3.49 -6.66 8.78
N ALA A 24 4.14 -5.66 9.38
CA ALA A 24 3.79 -5.19 10.71
C ALA A 24 2.39 -4.54 10.75
N ASP A 25 2.06 -3.69 9.78
CA ASP A 25 0.74 -3.07 9.64
C ASP A 25 -0.36 -4.13 9.50
N ALA A 26 -0.13 -5.18 8.70
CA ALA A 26 -1.06 -6.29 8.55
C ALA A 26 -1.25 -7.09 9.85
N ALA A 27 -0.19 -7.26 10.66
CA ALA A 27 -0.27 -7.96 11.93
C ALA A 27 -1.11 -7.23 13.00
N ILE A 28 -1.20 -5.90 12.90
CA ILE A 28 -1.99 -5.06 13.81
C ILE A 28 -3.31 -4.60 13.19
N GLU A 29 -3.77 -5.24 12.10
CA GLU A 29 -4.99 -4.90 11.39
C GLU A 29 -6.18 -4.72 12.37
N PRO A 30 -6.73 -3.51 12.51
CA PRO A 30 -7.96 -3.32 13.26
C PRO A 30 -9.11 -3.87 12.42
N GLN A 31 -9.87 -4.83 12.94
CA GLN A 31 -11.16 -5.17 12.33
C GLN A 31 -12.04 -3.92 12.29
N TYR A 32 -12.57 -3.61 11.11
CA TYR A 32 -13.51 -2.50 10.92
C TYR A 32 -14.69 -2.63 11.88
N GLN A 33 -14.80 -1.65 12.79
CA GLN A 33 -15.93 -1.47 13.69
C GLN A 33 -16.41 -0.03 13.56
N PRO A 34 -17.73 0.22 13.39
CA PRO A 34 -18.26 1.58 13.29
C PRO A 34 -17.87 2.49 14.47
N SER A 35 -17.81 1.92 15.67
CA SER A 35 -17.38 2.60 16.90
C SER A 35 -15.90 3.00 16.93
N ARG A 36 -15.06 2.41 16.08
CA ARG A 36 -13.61 2.66 15.96
C ARG A 36 -13.21 3.11 14.55
N SER A 37 -14.14 3.72 13.82
CA SER A 37 -13.94 4.14 12.42
C SER A 37 -12.72 5.04 12.21
N ARG A 38 -12.38 5.91 13.18
CA ARG A 38 -11.20 6.78 13.09
C ARG A 38 -9.87 6.02 13.09
N GLU A 39 -9.72 5.05 13.99
CA GLU A 39 -8.51 4.21 14.09
C GLU A 39 -8.34 3.38 12.83
N TRP A 40 -9.45 2.77 12.36
CA TRP A 40 -9.45 2.01 11.13
C TRP A 40 -9.07 2.86 9.92
N LEU A 41 -9.61 4.09 9.79
CA LEU A 41 -9.27 5.00 8.69
C LEU A 41 -7.80 5.42 8.72
N ALA A 42 -7.25 5.67 9.92
CA ALA A 42 -5.83 6.02 10.07
C ALA A 42 -4.93 4.87 9.61
N TRP A 43 -5.23 3.64 10.05
CA TRP A 43 -4.53 2.44 9.62
C TRP A 43 -4.66 2.23 8.10
N ALA A 44 -5.88 2.27 7.57
CA ALA A 44 -6.14 2.06 6.14
C ALA A 44 -5.42 3.09 5.25
N HIS A 45 -5.36 4.35 5.71
CA HIS A 45 -4.62 5.41 5.03
C HIS A 45 -3.11 5.15 5.05
N GLY A 46 -2.55 4.75 6.20
CA GLY A 46 -1.13 4.40 6.35
C GLY A 46 -0.73 3.22 5.47
N ALA A 47 -1.44 2.10 5.60
CA ALA A 47 -1.21 0.89 4.81
C ALA A 47 -1.22 1.18 3.29
N ARG A 48 -2.15 2.03 2.84
CA ARG A 48 -2.21 2.47 1.44
C ARG A 48 -0.98 3.26 1.01
N TRP A 49 -0.50 4.20 1.82
CA TRP A 49 0.70 4.97 1.50
C TRP A 49 1.95 4.09 1.43
N HIS A 50 2.09 3.17 2.37
CA HIS A 50 3.18 2.20 2.35
C HIS A 50 3.13 1.31 1.10
N LEU A 51 1.94 0.79 0.75
CA LEU A 51 1.77 -0.01 -0.48
C LEU A 51 2.14 0.76 -1.75
N ARG A 52 1.75 2.04 -1.85
CA ARG A 52 2.14 2.91 -2.97
C ARG A 52 3.65 3.07 -3.05
N ALA A 53 4.31 3.33 -1.92
CA ALA A 53 5.76 3.51 -1.86
C ALA A 53 6.53 2.21 -2.17
N VAL A 54 5.97 1.04 -1.81
CA VAL A 54 6.51 -0.27 -2.22
C VAL A 54 6.46 -0.42 -3.73
N LEU A 55 5.31 -0.15 -4.35
CA LEU A 55 5.13 -0.27 -5.80
C LEU A 55 6.05 0.70 -6.56
N GLU A 56 6.19 1.93 -6.10
CA GLU A 56 7.13 2.91 -6.65
C GLU A 56 8.57 2.38 -6.61
N SER A 57 9.01 1.88 -5.45
CA SER A 57 10.36 1.33 -5.28
C SER A 57 10.58 0.07 -6.13
N TYR A 58 9.58 -0.81 -6.19
CA TYR A 58 9.59 -2.02 -7.02
C TYR A 58 9.73 -1.68 -8.50
N CYS A 59 8.94 -0.72 -9.00
CA CYS A 59 9.01 -0.28 -10.40
C CYS A 59 10.38 0.31 -10.74
N HIS A 60 10.93 1.16 -9.87
CA HIS A 60 12.27 1.73 -10.08
C HIS A 60 13.35 0.65 -10.18
N VAL A 61 13.36 -0.32 -9.26
CA VAL A 61 14.36 -1.40 -9.27
C VAL A 61 14.13 -2.34 -10.46
N THR A 62 12.89 -2.71 -10.76
CA THR A 62 12.58 -3.64 -11.86
C THR A 62 12.85 -3.03 -13.23
N ALA A 63 12.69 -1.72 -13.39
CA ALA A 63 13.04 -1.02 -14.63
C ALA A 63 14.55 -1.06 -14.92
N ALA A 64 15.39 -1.00 -13.88
CA ALA A 64 16.84 -1.10 -14.01
C ALA A 64 17.33 -2.56 -14.04
N GLU A 65 16.74 -3.42 -13.22
CA GLU A 65 17.16 -4.80 -12.97
C GLU A 65 15.92 -5.73 -12.92
N PRO A 66 15.39 -6.14 -14.09
CA PRO A 66 14.20 -6.99 -14.17
C PRO A 66 14.38 -8.31 -13.41
N GLY A 67 13.38 -8.69 -12.61
CA GLY A 67 13.40 -9.95 -11.84
C GLY A 67 14.28 -9.92 -10.58
N SER A 68 14.90 -8.78 -10.25
CA SER A 68 15.78 -8.67 -9.08
C SER A 68 15.06 -8.46 -7.74
N LEU A 69 13.74 -8.30 -7.76
CA LEU A 69 12.88 -8.23 -6.59
C LEU A 69 11.68 -9.18 -6.74
N PRO A 70 11.22 -9.80 -5.64
CA PRO A 70 9.94 -10.50 -5.66
C PRO A 70 8.80 -9.50 -5.85
N SER A 71 7.71 -9.96 -6.45
CA SER A 71 6.46 -9.19 -6.48
C SER A 71 6.01 -8.88 -5.05
N PRO A 72 5.60 -7.64 -4.72
CA PRO A 72 4.98 -7.31 -3.43
C PRO A 72 3.77 -8.17 -3.08
N PHE A 73 3.07 -8.68 -4.09
CA PHE A 73 1.88 -9.51 -3.91
C PHE A 73 2.20 -11.00 -3.78
N ALA A 74 3.48 -11.38 -3.81
CA ALA A 74 3.92 -12.72 -3.43
C ALA A 74 3.80 -12.95 -1.91
N TYR A 75 3.77 -11.87 -1.12
CA TYR A 75 3.53 -11.91 0.32
C TYR A 75 2.02 -12.04 0.56
N ARG A 76 1.60 -13.14 1.20
CA ARG A 76 0.19 -13.45 1.44
C ARG A 76 -0.49 -12.37 2.27
N GLU A 77 0.17 -11.90 3.31
CA GLU A 77 -0.33 -10.91 4.27
C GLU A 77 -0.64 -9.58 3.57
N ILE A 78 0.25 -9.14 2.66
CA ILE A 78 0.05 -7.92 1.86
C ILE A 78 -1.14 -8.08 0.91
N LYS A 79 -1.29 -9.26 0.30
CA LYS A 79 -2.43 -9.57 -0.57
C LYS A 79 -3.75 -9.58 0.21
N GLU A 80 -3.79 -10.23 1.36
CA GLU A 80 -4.96 -10.30 2.23
C GLU A 80 -5.38 -8.91 2.73
N MET A 81 -4.42 -8.09 3.13
CA MET A 81 -4.63 -6.70 3.53
C MET A 81 -5.23 -5.86 2.39
N LEU A 82 -4.71 -6.02 1.16
CA LEU A 82 -5.27 -5.34 -0.02
C LEU A 82 -6.71 -5.78 -0.32
N ASP A 83 -6.97 -7.08 -0.27
CA ASP A 83 -8.31 -7.64 -0.48
C ASP A 83 -9.27 -7.13 0.60
N TYR A 84 -8.81 -7.03 1.85
CA TYR A 84 -9.56 -6.50 2.97
C TYR A 84 -9.93 -5.02 2.77
N LEU A 85 -8.95 -4.18 2.47
CA LEU A 85 -9.16 -2.77 2.17
C LEU A 85 -10.19 -2.60 1.03
N SER A 86 -10.04 -3.38 -0.04
CA SER A 86 -10.96 -3.35 -1.19
C SER A 86 -12.40 -3.73 -0.81
N ARG A 87 -12.57 -4.77 0.01
CA ARG A 87 -13.88 -5.20 0.53
C ARG A 87 -14.52 -4.13 1.42
N CYS A 88 -13.77 -3.56 2.36
CA CYS A 88 -14.30 -2.54 3.27
C CYS A 88 -14.68 -1.26 2.52
N LEU A 89 -13.86 -0.81 1.58
CA LEU A 89 -14.16 0.37 0.77
C LEU A 89 -15.42 0.18 -0.08
N THR A 90 -15.61 -1.00 -0.67
CA THR A 90 -16.82 -1.34 -1.44
C THR A 90 -18.08 -1.34 -0.55
N ARG A 91 -17.97 -1.79 0.70
CA ARG A 91 -19.08 -1.80 1.67
C ARG A 91 -19.41 -0.44 2.26
N LEU A 92 -18.48 0.50 2.28
CA LEU A 92 -18.68 1.88 2.73
C LEU A 92 -19.27 2.78 1.64
N ALA A 93 -19.12 2.40 0.37
CA ALA A 93 -19.62 3.11 -0.80
C ALA A 93 -21.17 3.17 -1.01
N PRO A 94 -22.06 2.33 -0.43
CA PRO A 94 -23.49 2.44 -0.68
C PRO A 94 -24.20 3.56 0.10
N ALA A 95 -23.56 4.21 1.09
CA ALA A 95 -24.22 5.17 1.99
C ALA A 95 -23.72 6.62 1.89
N SER A 96 -22.66 6.92 1.12
CA SER A 96 -22.22 8.30 0.89
C SER A 96 -21.34 8.37 -0.35
N ASN A 97 -21.72 9.28 -1.26
CA ASN A 97 -21.03 9.71 -2.47
C ASN A 97 -19.59 9.16 -2.60
N ILE A 98 -19.39 8.19 -3.50
CA ILE A 98 -18.08 7.58 -3.83
C ILE A 98 -16.99 8.65 -4.02
N GLN A 99 -17.35 9.82 -4.55
CA GLN A 99 -16.47 10.98 -4.68
C GLN A 99 -15.83 11.45 -3.35
N SER A 100 -16.58 11.44 -2.25
CA SER A 100 -16.09 11.86 -0.93
C SER A 100 -15.14 10.84 -0.30
N LEU A 101 -15.38 9.54 -0.53
CA LEU A 101 -14.46 8.47 -0.11
C LEU A 101 -13.19 8.48 -0.98
N LEU A 102 -13.31 8.70 -2.30
CA LEU A 102 -12.17 8.89 -3.21
C LEU A 102 -11.33 10.13 -2.86
N HIS A 103 -11.97 11.20 -2.36
CA HIS A 103 -11.32 12.43 -1.91
C HIS A 103 -10.61 12.25 -0.55
N VAL A 104 -11.24 11.55 0.41
CA VAL A 104 -10.61 11.17 1.69
C VAL A 104 -9.46 10.17 1.50
N LEU A 105 -9.53 9.36 0.45
CA LEU A 105 -8.52 8.34 0.12
C LEU A 105 -7.54 8.78 -0.97
N CYS A 106 -7.52 10.04 -1.40
CA CYS A 106 -6.62 10.60 -2.42
C CYS A 106 -6.27 9.64 -3.58
N ILE A 107 -7.28 9.06 -4.24
CA ILE A 107 -7.09 8.41 -5.54
C ILE A 107 -7.19 9.52 -6.59
N PRO A 108 -6.16 9.79 -7.41
CA PRO A 108 -6.37 10.63 -8.58
C PRO A 108 -7.41 9.93 -9.44
N ALA A 109 -8.53 10.59 -9.70
CA ALA A 109 -9.41 10.18 -10.79
C ALA A 109 -8.58 10.27 -12.07
N THR A 110 -8.09 9.13 -12.55
CA THR A 110 -7.57 9.02 -13.90
C THR A 110 -8.73 9.36 -14.83
N ARG A 111 -8.58 10.48 -15.54
CA ARG A 111 -9.45 10.89 -16.63
C ARG A 111 -9.41 9.88 -17.76
#